data_AF-A0A812KT35-F1
#
_entry.id   AF-A0A812KT35-F1
#
_cell.length_a   1.000
_cell.length_b   1.000
_cell.length_c   1.000
_cell.angle_alpha   90.00
_cell.angle_beta   90.00
_cell.angle_gamma   90.00
#
_symmetry.space_group_name_H-M   'P 1'
#
loop_
_entity.id
_entity.type
_entity.pdbx_description
1 polymer ?
#
loop_
_entity_poly.entity_id
_entity_poly.type
_entity_poly.pdbx_seq_one_letter_code
_entity_poly.pdbx_strand_id
1 'polypeptide(L)'
;MSLDASGMKKGDPSLKAVKHPRFGKILVATRNLPKGYYVAWWGKLLPKKKMPRKRMEWALETTKGMVDAVPYNGSLLKFCACPGPNELPTIDFAPNSDVLLKRGEDKAAVIFRTLRPIPRNWQVDMMYNKDEKSTEEFFQEQGICRGDVGTKRYPAVRKKNAGPPVWLKKRAMKKAKTKTKSKAKAKK
;
A
#
# COMPACT_ATOMS: atom_id res chain seq x y z
N MET A 1 25.46 2.76 -0.66
CA MET A 1 24.42 3.43 -1.48
C MET A 1 24.15 4.79 -0.88
N SER A 2 24.76 5.84 -1.42
CA SER A 2 24.44 7.22 -1.07
C SER A 2 23.06 7.56 -1.63
N LEU A 3 22.06 7.64 -0.76
CA LEU A 3 20.79 8.29 -1.10
C LEU A 3 21.11 9.77 -1.31
N ASP A 4 21.07 10.20 -2.56
CA ASP A 4 21.15 11.60 -2.94
C ASP A 4 20.07 12.42 -2.20
N ALA A 5 20.34 13.70 -1.93
CA ALA A 5 19.37 14.58 -1.26
C ALA A 5 18.02 14.65 -2.01
N SER A 6 17.99 14.34 -3.31
CA SER A 6 16.78 14.20 -4.13
C SER A 6 15.97 12.95 -3.78
N GLY A 7 16.60 11.78 -3.63
CA GLY A 7 15.92 10.52 -3.28
C GLY A 7 15.25 10.57 -1.91
N MET A 8 15.87 11.27 -0.94
CA MET A 8 15.25 11.47 0.38
C MET A 8 14.04 12.40 0.35
N LYS A 9 14.03 13.40 -0.56
CA LYS A 9 12.91 14.34 -0.69
C LYS A 9 11.75 13.75 -1.49
N LYS A 10 12.04 13.11 -2.63
CA LYS A 10 11.04 12.62 -3.59
C LYS A 10 10.69 11.14 -3.42
N GLY A 11 11.58 10.36 -2.83
CA GLY A 11 11.46 8.90 -2.73
C GLY A 11 11.99 8.18 -3.96
N ASP A 12 11.79 6.86 -3.99
CA ASP A 12 12.16 6.02 -5.13
C ASP A 12 11.40 6.49 -6.40
N PRO A 13 12.10 6.88 -7.48
CA PRO A 13 11.46 7.34 -8.72
C PRO A 13 10.63 6.26 -9.42
N SER A 14 10.85 4.99 -9.06
CA SER A 14 10.11 3.82 -9.55
C SER A 14 8.71 3.70 -8.94
N LEU A 15 8.40 4.54 -7.95
CA LEU A 15 7.18 4.51 -7.18
C LEU A 15 6.55 5.90 -7.14
N LYS A 16 5.22 5.95 -7.02
CA LYS A 16 4.49 7.19 -6.74
C LYS A 16 3.27 6.91 -5.90
N ALA A 17 2.98 7.83 -4.97
CA ALA A 17 1.73 7.82 -4.23
C ALA A 17 0.63 8.52 -5.06
N VAL A 18 -0.54 7.90 -5.18
CA VAL A 18 -1.69 8.47 -5.89
C VAL A 18 -2.96 8.35 -5.04
N LYS A 19 -3.92 9.25 -5.25
CA LYS A 19 -5.21 9.22 -4.52
C LYS A 19 -6.09 8.08 -5.05
N HIS A 20 -6.44 7.14 -4.18
CA HIS A 20 -7.45 6.12 -4.41
C HIS A 20 -8.85 6.73 -4.22
N PRO A 21 -9.86 6.35 -5.03
CA PRO A 21 -11.23 6.86 -4.89
C PRO A 21 -11.91 6.54 -3.56
N ARG A 22 -11.38 5.61 -2.76
CA ARG A 22 -12.00 5.13 -1.51
C ARG A 22 -11.06 4.93 -0.31
N PHE A 23 -9.78 4.68 -0.53
CA PHE A 23 -8.87 4.12 0.49
C PHE A 23 -7.67 5.05 0.73
N GLY A 24 -7.88 6.37 0.64
CA GLY A 24 -6.81 7.35 0.84
C GLY A 24 -5.79 7.34 -0.30
N LYS A 25 -4.50 7.26 0.05
CA LYS A 25 -3.39 7.17 -0.93
C LYS A 25 -2.98 5.71 -1.09
N ILE A 26 -2.63 5.34 -2.33
CA ILE A 26 -2.09 4.03 -2.69
C ILE A 26 -0.72 4.23 -3.36
N LEU A 27 0.13 3.23 -3.27
CA LEU A 27 1.44 3.20 -3.92
C LEU A 27 1.35 2.49 -5.26
N VAL A 28 1.90 3.09 -6.31
CA VAL A 28 1.91 2.49 -7.66
C VAL A 28 3.29 2.53 -8.29
N ALA A 29 3.59 1.52 -9.11
CA ALA A 29 4.82 1.46 -9.88
C ALA A 29 4.79 2.45 -11.05
N THR A 30 5.85 3.22 -11.26
CA THR A 30 6.00 4.18 -12.38
C THR A 30 6.64 3.55 -13.63
N ARG A 31 7.26 2.38 -13.45
CA ARG A 31 7.87 1.51 -14.45
C ARG A 31 7.56 0.05 -14.11
N ASN A 32 7.95 -0.89 -14.98
CA ASN A 32 7.89 -2.31 -14.63
C ASN A 32 8.93 -2.61 -13.54
N LEU A 33 8.51 -3.22 -12.43
CA LEU A 33 9.40 -3.66 -11.37
C LEU A 33 9.60 -5.17 -11.48
N PRO A 34 10.85 -5.67 -11.50
CA PRO A 34 11.10 -7.10 -11.45
C PRO A 34 10.76 -7.67 -10.08
N LYS A 35 10.71 -9.01 -9.98
CA LYS A 35 10.77 -9.72 -8.69
C LYS A 35 12.11 -9.43 -8.02
N GLY A 36 12.13 -9.27 -6.70
CA GLY A 36 13.35 -8.97 -5.94
C GLY A 36 13.82 -7.52 -6.01
N TYR A 37 13.01 -6.61 -6.56
CA TYR A 37 13.28 -5.18 -6.52
C TYR A 37 13.20 -4.67 -5.08
N TYR A 38 14.21 -3.94 -4.64
CA TYR A 38 14.34 -3.48 -3.26
C TYR A 38 13.77 -2.08 -3.06
N VAL A 39 13.06 -1.89 -1.95
CA VAL A 39 12.48 -0.60 -1.55
C VAL A 39 12.63 -0.44 -0.03
N ALA A 40 12.88 0.78 0.44
CA ALA A 40 13.04 1.06 1.87
C ALA A 40 11.82 1.78 2.46
N TRP A 41 11.33 1.28 3.61
CA TRP A 41 10.47 2.06 4.51
C TRP A 41 11.37 2.72 5.53
N TRP A 42 11.41 4.05 5.55
CA TRP A 42 12.36 4.78 6.38
C TRP A 42 11.74 5.98 7.08
N GLY A 43 12.39 6.41 8.15
CA GLY A 43 11.90 7.51 8.99
C GLY A 43 12.66 7.59 10.30
N LYS A 44 12.10 8.29 11.29
CA LYS A 44 12.70 8.39 12.62
C LYS A 44 12.35 7.17 13.45
N LEU A 45 13.35 6.51 14.03
CA LEU A 45 13.11 5.39 14.95
C LEU A 45 12.75 5.92 16.34
N LEU A 46 11.53 5.64 16.78
CA LEU A 46 11.02 6.07 18.08
C LEU A 46 10.58 4.86 18.91
N PRO A 47 10.76 4.89 20.25
CA PRO A 47 10.07 3.95 21.13
C PRO A 47 8.55 4.08 20.96
N LYS A 48 7.81 2.96 21.03
CA LYS A 48 6.33 2.94 20.89
C LYS A 48 5.63 3.96 21.80
N LYS A 49 6.09 4.09 23.05
CA LYS A 49 5.57 5.06 24.04
C LYS A 49 5.75 6.53 23.64
N LYS A 50 6.73 6.84 22.77
CA LYS A 50 7.01 8.20 22.29
C LYS A 50 6.35 8.49 20.94
N MET A 51 5.61 7.53 20.36
CA MET A 51 4.97 7.72 19.07
C MET A 51 3.67 8.52 19.23
N PRO A 52 3.48 9.62 18.48
CA PRO A 52 2.22 10.34 18.49
C PRO A 52 1.07 9.44 18.03
N ARG A 53 -0.03 9.38 18.79
CA ARG A 53 -1.20 8.52 18.48
C ARG A 53 -1.70 8.70 17.03
N LYS A 54 -1.75 9.94 16.56
CA LYS A 54 -2.18 10.27 15.19
C LYS A 54 -1.26 9.72 14.10
N ARG A 55 -0.02 9.34 14.41
CA ARG A 55 0.96 8.81 13.45
C ARG A 55 1.11 7.29 13.51
N MET A 56 0.54 6.66 14.53
CA MET A 56 0.63 5.21 14.74
C MET A 56 0.14 4.41 13.52
N GLU A 57 -0.92 4.89 12.86
CA GLU A 57 -1.50 4.24 11.67
C GLU A 57 -0.50 4.10 10.51
N TRP A 58 0.50 4.98 10.42
CA TRP A 58 1.49 5.00 9.34
C TRP A 58 2.92 4.78 9.84
N ALA A 59 3.07 4.31 11.08
CA ALA A 59 4.35 3.90 11.64
C ALA A 59 4.55 2.41 11.40
N LEU A 60 5.77 2.03 11.06
CA LEU A 60 6.12 0.61 10.93
C LEU A 60 6.63 0.09 12.26
N GLU A 61 5.95 -0.92 12.81
CA GLU A 61 6.42 -1.64 13.99
C GLU A 61 7.59 -2.56 13.64
N THR A 62 8.64 -2.54 14.47
CA THR A 62 9.87 -3.30 14.25
C THR A 62 10.37 -3.86 15.59
N THR A 63 11.35 -4.77 15.54
CA THR A 63 11.99 -5.35 16.73
C THR A 63 12.70 -4.31 17.62
N LYS A 64 13.07 -3.15 17.08
CA LYS A 64 13.85 -2.11 17.80
C LYS A 64 13.05 -0.85 18.14
N GLY A 65 11.79 -0.77 17.72
CA GLY A 65 10.91 0.38 17.92
C GLY A 65 9.93 0.59 16.77
N MET A 66 9.44 1.81 16.61
CA MET A 66 8.51 2.20 15.55
C MET A 66 9.22 3.18 14.60
N VAL A 67 9.19 2.92 13.29
CA VAL A 67 9.71 3.85 12.28
C VAL A 67 8.62 4.86 11.89
N ASP A 68 8.76 6.12 12.31
CA ASP A 68 7.87 7.23 11.93
C ASP A 68 8.24 7.76 10.54
N ALA A 69 7.48 7.34 9.53
CA ALA A 69 7.64 7.78 8.15
C ALA A 69 6.74 8.99 7.78
N VAL A 70 5.86 9.43 8.68
CA VAL A 70 4.85 10.47 8.40
C VAL A 70 5.47 11.81 8.00
N PRO A 71 6.53 12.32 8.67
CA PRO A 71 7.16 13.58 8.28
C PRO A 71 7.88 13.56 6.94
N TYR A 72 8.12 12.38 6.37
CA TYR A 72 9.06 12.19 5.27
C TYR A 72 8.34 11.85 3.97
N ASN A 73 8.14 12.84 3.09
CA ASN A 73 7.42 12.64 1.83
C ASN A 73 8.05 11.55 0.94
N GLY A 74 9.38 11.44 0.92
CA GLY A 74 10.10 10.42 0.15
C GLY A 74 10.02 8.99 0.70
N SER A 75 9.52 8.79 1.93
CA SER A 75 9.27 7.45 2.48
C SER A 75 7.94 6.92 1.94
N LEU A 76 7.94 6.50 0.67
CA LEU A 76 6.71 6.24 -0.09
C LEU A 76 6.00 4.93 0.33
N LEU A 77 6.73 3.98 0.92
CA LEU A 77 6.21 2.68 1.35
C LEU A 77 5.06 2.78 2.36
N LYS A 78 4.98 3.87 3.13
CA LYS A 78 3.84 4.15 4.04
C LYS A 78 2.48 4.29 3.34
N PHE A 79 2.48 4.41 2.01
CA PHE A 79 1.27 4.47 1.19
C PHE A 79 0.94 3.12 0.51
N CYS A 80 1.67 2.04 0.79
CA CYS A 80 1.26 0.70 0.39
C CYS A 80 -0.08 0.37 1.03
N ALA A 81 -1.03 -0.08 0.23
CA ALA A 81 -2.29 -0.57 0.74
C ALA A 81 -2.18 -2.04 1.14
N CYS A 82 -3.03 -2.44 2.08
CA CYS A 82 -3.29 -3.85 2.32
C CYS A 82 -4.10 -4.43 1.15
N PRO A 83 -3.65 -5.52 0.51
CA PRO A 83 -4.44 -6.17 -0.53
C PRO A 83 -5.75 -6.70 0.05
N GLY A 84 -6.81 -6.62 -0.75
CA GLY A 84 -8.10 -7.19 -0.39
C GLY A 84 -8.13 -8.72 -0.40
N PRO A 85 -9.26 -9.34 -0.01
CA PRO A 85 -9.38 -10.80 0.07
C PRO A 85 -9.11 -11.53 -1.26
N ASN A 86 -9.33 -10.87 -2.39
CA ASN A 86 -9.11 -11.45 -3.73
C ASN A 86 -7.81 -11.00 -4.40
N GLU A 87 -6.97 -10.27 -3.67
CA GLU A 87 -5.73 -9.69 -4.15
C GLU A 87 -4.55 -10.36 -3.47
N LEU A 88 -3.35 -10.17 -4.03
CA LEU A 88 -2.13 -10.78 -3.54
C LEU A 88 -1.12 -9.69 -3.15
N PRO A 89 -0.43 -9.81 -2.00
CA PRO A 89 0.62 -8.87 -1.61
C PRO A 89 1.78 -8.95 -2.60
N THR A 90 2.29 -7.81 -3.07
CA THR A 90 3.35 -7.76 -4.08
C THR A 90 4.72 -7.44 -3.50
N ILE A 91 4.79 -7.00 -2.25
CA ILE A 91 6.03 -6.70 -1.53
C ILE A 91 5.98 -7.27 -0.11
N ASP A 92 7.15 -7.64 0.43
CA ASP A 92 7.32 -8.13 1.80
C ASP A 92 8.73 -7.80 2.31
N PHE A 93 8.99 -8.03 3.59
CA PHE A 93 10.30 -7.84 4.20
C PHE A 93 11.38 -8.60 3.39
N ALA A 94 12.50 -7.92 3.14
CA ALA A 94 13.66 -8.56 2.55
C ALA A 94 14.39 -9.45 3.56
N PRO A 95 15.25 -10.39 3.11
CA PRO A 95 16.27 -10.98 3.96
C PRO A 95 17.11 -9.87 4.58
N ASN A 96 17.43 -9.98 5.88
CA ASN A 96 18.16 -8.96 6.64
C ASN A 96 17.51 -7.56 6.55
N SER A 97 16.18 -7.50 6.57
CA SER A 97 15.40 -6.27 6.43
C SER A 97 15.73 -5.19 7.46
N ASP A 98 16.31 -5.56 8.61
CA ASP A 98 16.63 -4.67 9.73
C ASP A 98 18.10 -4.20 9.76
N VAL A 99 18.88 -4.46 8.71
CA VAL A 99 20.30 -4.07 8.63
C VAL A 99 20.52 -2.56 8.76
N LEU A 100 19.52 -1.75 8.38
CA LEU A 100 19.51 -0.28 8.51
C LEU A 100 18.66 0.22 9.70
N LEU A 101 18.21 -0.68 10.57
CA LEU A 101 17.43 -0.37 11.76
C LEU A 101 18.37 -0.08 12.94
N LYS A 102 19.03 1.07 12.90
CA LYS A 102 20.02 1.49 13.91
C LYS A 102 19.49 2.60 14.80
N ARG A 103 19.79 2.52 16.11
CA ARG A 103 19.44 3.56 17.09
C ARG A 103 20.53 4.63 17.11
N GLY A 104 20.15 5.88 17.36
CA GLY A 104 21.09 7.02 17.45
C GLY A 104 21.39 7.70 16.11
N GLU A 105 20.98 7.10 14.98
CA GLU A 105 21.03 7.75 13.67
C GLU A 105 19.82 8.66 13.45
N ASP A 106 19.97 9.68 12.59
CA ASP A 106 18.89 10.60 12.23
C ASP A 106 17.67 9.87 11.63
N LYS A 107 17.93 8.78 10.89
CA LYS A 107 16.90 7.95 10.26
C LYS A 107 17.27 6.48 10.36
N ALA A 108 16.24 5.65 10.43
CA ALA A 108 16.34 4.21 10.33
C ALA A 108 15.50 3.73 9.14
N ALA A 109 15.86 2.57 8.60
CA ALA A 109 15.13 1.97 7.50
C ALA A 109 14.92 0.47 7.69
N VAL A 110 13.80 0.00 7.17
CA VAL A 110 13.51 -1.41 6.96
C VAL A 110 13.46 -1.67 5.46
N ILE A 111 14.15 -2.71 5.03
CA ILE A 111 14.28 -3.06 3.62
C ILE A 111 13.22 -4.11 3.24
N PHE A 112 12.50 -3.82 2.16
CA PHE A 112 11.49 -4.68 1.56
C PHE A 112 11.94 -5.10 0.16
N ARG A 113 11.39 -6.22 -0.32
CA ARG A 113 11.60 -6.71 -1.69
C ARG A 113 10.30 -7.13 -2.35
N THR A 114 10.19 -6.89 -3.66
CA THR A 114 9.03 -7.36 -4.42
C THR A 114 9.01 -8.89 -4.49
N LEU A 115 7.86 -9.48 -4.23
CA LEU A 115 7.65 -10.93 -4.27
C LEU A 115 7.46 -11.46 -5.70
N ARG A 116 7.09 -10.57 -6.62
CA ARG A 116 6.76 -10.88 -8.01
C ARG A 116 6.92 -9.65 -8.91
N PRO A 117 6.91 -9.81 -10.25
CA PRO A 117 6.90 -8.67 -11.15
C PRO A 117 5.65 -7.79 -10.93
N ILE A 118 5.84 -6.47 -10.96
CA ILE A 118 4.76 -5.48 -10.83
C ILE A 118 4.77 -4.62 -12.11
N PRO A 119 3.75 -4.70 -12.97
CA PRO A 119 3.71 -3.89 -14.18
C PRO A 119 3.60 -2.38 -13.87
N ARG A 120 4.02 -1.56 -14.84
CA ARG A 120 3.84 -0.11 -14.78
C ARG A 120 2.38 0.26 -14.52
N ASN A 121 2.16 1.23 -13.64
CA ASN A 121 0.87 1.71 -13.16
C ASN A 121 0.06 0.68 -12.34
N TRP A 122 0.65 -0.44 -11.90
CA TRP A 122 -0.01 -1.35 -10.95
C TRP A 122 0.36 -0.98 -9.51
N GLN A 123 -0.49 -1.42 -8.58
CA GLN A 123 -0.31 -1.16 -7.15
C GLN A 123 0.83 -1.99 -6.56
N VAL A 124 1.52 -1.38 -5.60
CA VAL A 124 2.42 -2.07 -4.68
C VAL A 124 1.65 -2.26 -3.38
N ASP A 125 1.38 -3.52 -3.05
CA ASP A 125 0.48 -3.91 -1.96
C ASP A 125 1.26 -4.77 -0.97
N MET A 126 1.02 -4.54 0.33
CA MET A 126 1.76 -5.18 1.42
C MET A 126 0.76 -5.67 2.47
N MET A 127 0.91 -6.91 2.94
CA MET A 127 0.12 -7.34 4.10
C MET A 127 0.52 -6.53 5.34
N TYR A 128 -0.46 -6.07 6.11
CA TYR A 128 -0.19 -5.29 7.32
C TYR A 128 0.20 -6.16 8.52
N ASN A 129 -0.12 -7.45 8.46
CA ASN A 129 0.27 -8.43 9.45
C ASN A 129 0.89 -9.67 8.78
N LYS A 130 1.37 -10.60 9.60
CA LYS A 130 2.14 -11.78 9.16
C LYS A 130 1.39 -12.62 8.12
N ASP A 131 0.08 -12.70 8.22
CA ASP A 131 -0.76 -13.50 7.33
C ASP A 131 -2.15 -12.89 7.12
N GLU A 132 -2.94 -13.51 6.23
CA GLU A 132 -4.30 -13.05 5.94
C GLU A 132 -5.22 -13.08 7.15
N LYS A 133 -5.04 -14.06 8.06
CA LYS A 133 -5.89 -14.24 9.24
C LYS A 133 -5.68 -13.09 10.23
N SER A 134 -4.44 -12.90 10.65
CA SER A 134 -4.02 -11.83 11.57
C SER A 134 -4.23 -10.43 10.99
N THR A 135 -4.27 -10.31 9.66
CA THR A 135 -4.69 -9.06 9.01
C THR A 135 -6.20 -8.89 9.08
N GLU A 136 -7.00 -9.91 8.83
CA GLU A 136 -8.46 -9.81 8.95
C GLU A 136 -8.87 -9.43 10.38
N GLU A 137 -8.22 -10.03 11.39
CA GLU A 137 -8.37 -9.68 12.82
C GLU A 137 -8.07 -8.19 13.06
N PHE A 138 -6.96 -7.67 12.53
CA PHE A 138 -6.63 -6.24 12.62
C PHE A 138 -7.74 -5.35 12.04
N PHE A 139 -8.29 -5.69 10.87
CA PHE A 139 -9.39 -4.93 10.27
C PHE A 139 -10.66 -4.98 11.13
N GLN A 140 -11.00 -6.16 11.67
CA GLN A 140 -12.15 -6.35 12.55
C GLN A 140 -12.03 -5.55 13.86
N GLU A 141 -10.86 -5.55 14.50
CA GLU A 141 -10.59 -4.75 15.71
C GLU A 141 -10.74 -3.24 15.47
N GLN A 142 -10.42 -2.79 14.24
CA GLN A 142 -10.61 -1.40 13.82
C GLN A 142 -12.04 -1.11 13.34
N GLY A 143 -12.96 -2.08 13.38
CA GLY A 143 -14.35 -1.93 12.94
C GLY A 143 -14.49 -1.68 11.43
N ILE A 144 -13.49 -2.09 10.63
CA ILE A 144 -13.46 -1.89 9.18
C ILE A 144 -13.39 -3.23 8.46
N CYS A 145 -13.96 -3.29 7.25
CA CYS A 145 -13.85 -4.50 6.42
C CYS A 145 -12.68 -4.39 5.44
N ARG A 146 -11.86 -5.45 5.36
CA ARG A 146 -10.84 -5.56 4.32
C ARG A 146 -11.50 -5.70 2.95
N GLY A 147 -11.04 -4.94 1.96
CA GLY A 147 -11.64 -4.92 0.63
C GLY A 147 -10.62 -4.77 -0.47
N ASP A 148 -10.92 -5.33 -1.65
CA ASP A 148 -10.10 -5.20 -2.85
C ASP A 148 -9.78 -3.73 -3.14
N VAL A 149 -8.50 -3.36 -3.21
CA VAL A 149 -8.02 -1.98 -3.42
C VAL A 149 -7.74 -1.69 -4.91
N GLY A 150 -7.69 -2.71 -5.74
CA GLY A 150 -7.50 -2.62 -7.19
C GLY A 150 -8.50 -1.69 -7.88
N THR A 151 -8.00 -0.78 -8.71
CA THR A 151 -8.83 0.07 -9.57
C THR A 151 -8.62 -0.26 -11.04
N LYS A 152 -9.50 0.23 -11.93
CA LYS A 152 -9.28 0.10 -13.39
C LYS A 152 -8.01 0.82 -13.85
N ARG A 153 -7.67 1.97 -13.24
CA ARG A 153 -6.51 2.79 -13.63
C ARG A 153 -5.21 2.29 -13.00
N TYR A 154 -5.30 1.77 -11.78
CA TYR A 154 -4.22 1.24 -10.97
C TYR A 154 -4.63 -0.13 -10.44
N PRO A 155 -4.44 -1.21 -11.20
CA PRO A 155 -4.83 -2.55 -10.78
C PRO A 155 -3.95 -3.06 -9.64
N ALA A 156 -4.52 -3.91 -8.79
CA ALA A 156 -3.78 -4.74 -7.84
C ALA A 156 -3.65 -6.16 -8.42
N VAL A 157 -2.60 -6.89 -8.04
CA VAL A 157 -2.43 -8.29 -8.46
C VAL A 157 -3.50 -9.15 -7.81
N ARG A 158 -4.16 -10.01 -8.58
CA ARG A 158 -5.30 -10.82 -8.13
C ARG A 158 -4.94 -12.28 -7.92
N LYS A 159 -5.65 -12.95 -7.00
CA LYS A 159 -5.65 -14.41 -6.85
C LYS A 159 -6.23 -15.07 -8.10
N LYS A 160 -5.84 -16.32 -8.37
CA LYS A 160 -6.43 -17.12 -9.45
C LYS A 160 -7.94 -17.24 -9.21
N ASN A 161 -8.75 -17.08 -10.26
CA ASN A 161 -10.23 -17.13 -10.23
C ASN A 161 -10.94 -16.02 -9.42
N ALA A 162 -10.23 -14.96 -9.03
CA ALA A 162 -10.85 -13.81 -8.37
C ALA A 162 -11.79 -13.02 -9.31
N GLY A 163 -13.11 -13.01 -9.02
CA GLY A 163 -14.07 -12.11 -9.68
C GLY A 163 -13.76 -10.62 -9.35
N PRO A 164 -14.26 -9.62 -10.10
CA PRO A 164 -13.80 -8.23 -9.97
C PRO A 164 -14.17 -7.59 -8.61
N PRO A 165 -13.45 -6.53 -8.17
CA PRO A 165 -13.70 -5.85 -6.90
C PRO A 165 -15.18 -5.51 -6.69
N VAL A 166 -15.71 -5.87 -5.52
CA VAL A 166 -17.15 -5.75 -5.20
C VAL A 166 -17.66 -4.31 -5.40
N TRP A 167 -16.82 -3.32 -5.11
CA TRP A 167 -17.20 -1.91 -5.25
C TRP A 167 -17.14 -1.38 -6.69
N LEU A 168 -16.40 -2.04 -7.58
CA LEU A 168 -16.48 -1.78 -9.03
C LEU A 168 -17.79 -2.37 -9.60
N LYS A 169 -18.24 -3.54 -9.11
CA LYS A 169 -19.53 -4.14 -9.51
C LYS A 169 -20.72 -3.24 -9.16
N LYS A 170 -20.75 -2.66 -7.95
CA LYS A 170 -21.85 -1.76 -7.51
C LYS A 170 -21.98 -0.49 -8.39
N ARG A 171 -20.87 0.07 -8.89
CA ARG A 171 -20.91 1.23 -9.81
C ARG A 171 -21.41 0.87 -11.21
N ALA A 172 -21.04 -0.31 -11.72
CA ALA A 172 -21.53 -0.80 -13.01
C ALA A 172 -23.04 -1.02 -13.00
N MET A 173 -23.57 -1.66 -11.94
CA MET A 173 -25.02 -1.86 -11.76
C MET A 173 -25.79 -0.54 -11.61
N LYS A 174 -25.26 0.44 -10.85
CA LYS A 174 -25.89 1.77 -10.77
C LYS A 174 -25.94 2.46 -12.12
N LYS A 175 -24.83 2.48 -12.90
CA LYS A 175 -24.81 3.05 -14.25
C LYS A 175 -25.76 2.34 -15.23
N ALA A 176 -25.89 1.02 -15.13
CA ALA A 176 -26.81 0.25 -15.95
C ALA A 176 -28.27 0.63 -15.65
N LYS A 177 -28.66 0.69 -14.36
CA LYS A 177 -29.99 1.12 -13.94
C LYS A 177 -30.34 2.56 -14.38
N THR A 178 -29.37 3.48 -14.37
CA THR A 178 -29.59 4.86 -14.85
C THR A 178 -29.77 4.92 -16.37
N LYS A 179 -28.98 4.16 -17.16
CA LYS A 179 -29.13 4.08 -18.63
C LYS A 179 -30.46 3.45 -19.07
N THR A 180 -30.95 2.44 -18.35
CA THR A 180 -32.24 1.81 -18.66
C THR A 180 -33.40 2.76 -18.38
N LYS A 181 -33.35 3.52 -17.28
CA LYS A 181 -34.36 4.55 -16.97
C LYS A 181 -34.37 5.71 -17.97
N SER A 182 -33.21 6.15 -18.48
CA SER A 182 -33.14 7.24 -19.47
C SER A 182 -33.63 6.80 -20.85
N LYS A 183 -33.37 5.55 -21.27
CA LYS A 183 -33.93 5.01 -22.53
C LYS A 183 -35.44 4.79 -22.47
N ALA A 184 -36.00 4.46 -21.31
CA ALA A 184 -37.44 4.31 -21.13
C ALA A 184 -38.19 5.66 -21.14
N LYS A 185 -37.53 6.77 -20.79
CA LYS A 185 -38.11 8.12 -20.80
C LYS A 185 -38.06 8.83 -22.15
N ALA A 186 -37.23 8.37 -23.09
CA ALA A 186 -37.09 8.94 -24.43
C ALA A 186 -37.96 8.23 -25.50
N LYS A 187 -38.89 7.37 -25.07
CA LYS A 187 -39.79 6.57 -25.91
C LYS A 187 -41.28 6.83 -25.63
N LYS A 188 -41.58 7.92 -24.93
CA LYS A 188 -42.92 8.51 -24.79
C LYS A 188 -42.86 9.93 -25.32
#